data_AF-A0AA39A9X7-F1
#
_entry.id   AF-A0AA39A9X7-F1
#
_cell.length_a   1.000
_cell.length_b   1.000
_cell.length_c   1.000
_cell.angle_alpha   90.00
_cell.angle_beta   90.00
_cell.angle_gamma   90.00
#
_symmetry.space_group_name_H-M   'P 1'
#
loop_
_entity.id
_entity.type
_entity.pdbx_description
1 polymer ?
#
loop_
_entity_poly.entity_id
_entity_poly.type
_entity_poly.pdbx_seq_one_letter_code
_entity_poly.pdbx_strand_id
1 'polypeptide(L)'
;MSSMSLKPEKEGTDVVEIASSDDEGGVGVERRSNQQVQTDQVGQQTIVPLPPGEPPLSRSFWKAGAYDNTPSKLTPAPDQLEHARVHPKFLHSNATSHKWAFGAIAELLDNAVDEICNGATFVKLDRIDNQKDNSPALLFQDDGGGMDPESIRKCMSLGYSSKKSNTTIGQYGNGFKTSTMRLGADVIVFSRASHTSRATQSIGLLSYTFLRRTGQDDVIVPMVDFDISDHWAEPIIYSSKEDWSANLKTILEWSPFASKEELMQQFEDIGPHGTKIIIYNLWLNDEGIFELNFDDDDEDIRLRDEANRGSLSKVHKRVAELQSHISYCIRYSLRAYASILYLRKFTKFQIILRGKPVEQFNIADELKYPKVVIYRPQHNTAIKEASVETTIGFIKEAPALGVSGFNVYHKNRLIRPFWKVTSDGTSKGNGVVGVLEANFIEPAHDKQDFERSSLFIRLETKLKQMLMDYWFQGTEHAKETSCSITCRTCSSYTETVAG
;
A
#
# COMPACT_ATOMS: atom_id res chain seq x y z
N MET A 1 23.38 -2.96 -82.68
CA MET A 1 22.42 -4.07 -82.45
C MET A 1 21.65 -3.72 -81.20
N SER A 2 20.37 -3.36 -81.34
CA SER A 2 19.47 -2.99 -80.23
C SER A 2 18.04 -3.31 -80.64
N SER A 3 17.24 -3.90 -79.76
CA SER A 3 15.80 -4.15 -79.94
C SER A 3 15.11 -4.26 -78.58
N MET A 4 13.83 -3.90 -78.53
CA MET A 4 13.01 -3.78 -77.31
C MET A 4 11.94 -4.89 -77.24
N SER A 5 11.14 -4.90 -76.16
CA SER A 5 9.82 -5.58 -76.04
C SER A 5 9.83 -7.11 -75.82
N LEU A 6 8.88 -7.73 -75.10
CA LEU A 6 7.60 -7.24 -74.50
C LEU A 6 7.22 -8.00 -73.19
N LYS A 7 6.02 -7.72 -72.65
CA LYS A 7 5.41 -8.08 -71.32
C LYS A 7 4.79 -9.52 -71.27
N PRO A 8 4.18 -10.06 -70.16
CA PRO A 8 3.14 -9.44 -69.28
C PRO A 8 3.13 -9.82 -67.76
N GLU A 9 2.04 -9.45 -67.07
CA GLU A 9 1.68 -9.69 -65.64
C GLU A 9 1.25 -11.17 -65.35
N LYS A 10 0.84 -11.67 -64.17
CA LYS A 10 0.11 -11.18 -62.94
C LYS A 10 0.39 -12.21 -61.78
N GLU A 11 -0.01 -12.17 -60.51
CA GLU A 11 -0.84 -11.36 -59.56
C GLU A 11 -0.11 -11.46 -58.16
N GLY A 12 -0.59 -11.27 -56.90
CA GLY A 12 -1.84 -10.82 -56.23
C GLY A 12 -2.20 -11.63 -54.96
N THR A 13 -2.27 -11.01 -53.77
CA THR A 13 -2.88 -11.60 -52.53
C THR A 13 -3.21 -10.50 -51.49
N ASP A 14 -4.33 -10.63 -50.77
CA ASP A 14 -4.94 -9.56 -49.95
C ASP A 14 -4.68 -9.60 -48.43
N VAL A 15 -5.03 -8.48 -47.76
CA VAL A 15 -5.06 -8.29 -46.31
C VAL A 15 -6.44 -8.61 -45.75
N VAL A 16 -6.53 -9.22 -44.56
CA VAL A 16 -7.79 -9.45 -43.84
C VAL A 16 -7.64 -9.11 -42.35
N GLU A 17 -8.51 -8.23 -41.85
CA GLU A 17 -8.72 -7.98 -40.41
C GLU A 17 -9.62 -9.06 -39.80
N ILE A 18 -9.46 -9.37 -38.51
CA ILE A 18 -10.42 -10.21 -37.77
C ILE A 18 -10.81 -9.49 -36.48
N ALA A 19 -12.12 -9.39 -36.25
CA ALA A 19 -12.72 -8.66 -35.14
C ALA A 19 -13.36 -9.61 -34.09
N SER A 20 -13.84 -8.99 -33.01
CA SER A 20 -14.51 -9.60 -31.85
C SER A 20 -15.74 -10.46 -32.17
N SER A 21 -15.98 -11.49 -31.36
CA SER A 21 -17.31 -12.06 -31.11
C SER A 21 -17.36 -12.79 -29.76
N ASP A 22 -18.25 -12.36 -28.87
CA ASP A 22 -18.71 -13.13 -27.71
C ASP A 22 -19.88 -14.06 -28.11
N ASP A 23 -20.06 -15.21 -27.44
CA ASP A 23 -21.41 -15.73 -27.12
C ASP A 23 -21.36 -16.83 -26.01
N GLU A 24 -22.51 -17.17 -25.43
CA GLU A 24 -22.66 -18.07 -24.27
C GLU A 24 -22.94 -19.55 -24.59
N GLY A 25 -22.71 -20.41 -23.57
CA GLY A 25 -23.69 -21.46 -23.21
C GLY A 25 -23.53 -22.87 -23.79
N GLY A 26 -23.21 -23.87 -22.94
CA GLY A 26 -23.27 -25.29 -23.30
C GLY A 26 -23.10 -26.25 -22.11
N VAL A 27 -24.09 -27.14 -21.89
CA VAL A 27 -24.14 -28.08 -20.74
C VAL A 27 -23.52 -29.44 -21.11
N GLY A 28 -22.73 -30.08 -20.22
CA GLY A 28 -22.18 -31.41 -20.51
C GLY A 28 -21.44 -32.20 -19.41
N VAL A 29 -22.21 -32.97 -18.61
CA VAL A 29 -21.86 -34.30 -18.03
C VAL A 29 -20.81 -34.42 -16.89
N GLU A 30 -21.20 -35.12 -15.81
CA GLU A 30 -20.33 -35.55 -14.70
C GLU A 30 -19.23 -36.56 -15.12
N ARG A 31 -18.07 -36.51 -14.44
CA ARG A 31 -17.30 -37.73 -14.12
C ARG A 31 -16.88 -37.77 -12.65
N ARG A 32 -17.62 -38.56 -11.86
CA ARG A 32 -17.22 -38.89 -10.48
C ARG A 32 -15.97 -39.78 -10.50
N SER A 33 -15.03 -39.49 -9.61
CA SER A 33 -14.05 -40.48 -9.17
C SER A 33 -13.94 -40.41 -7.65
N ASN A 34 -14.24 -41.52 -6.98
CA ASN A 34 -14.18 -41.60 -5.53
C ASN A 34 -12.73 -41.83 -5.10
N GLN A 35 -12.19 -40.95 -4.27
CA GLN A 35 -11.11 -41.30 -3.34
C GLN A 35 -11.49 -40.80 -1.94
N GLN A 36 -11.60 -41.74 -1.00
CA GLN A 36 -11.75 -41.42 0.41
C GLN A 36 -10.37 -41.05 0.95
N VAL A 37 -10.27 -39.88 1.59
CA VAL A 37 -9.12 -39.52 2.43
C VAL A 37 -9.66 -39.24 3.83
N GLN A 38 -8.94 -39.71 4.84
CA GLN A 38 -9.38 -39.66 6.23
C GLN A 38 -9.26 -38.22 6.79
N THR A 39 -10.25 -37.81 7.57
CA THR A 39 -10.27 -36.53 8.27
C THR A 39 -9.56 -36.63 9.62
N ASP A 40 -8.31 -36.16 9.68
CA ASP A 40 -7.72 -35.75 10.96
C ASP A 40 -8.35 -34.43 11.41
N GLN A 41 -8.63 -34.32 12.72
CA GLN A 41 -9.38 -33.18 13.27
C GLN A 41 -8.44 -32.02 13.64
N VAL A 42 -8.63 -30.88 12.99
CA VAL A 42 -8.15 -29.57 13.47
C VAL A 42 -9.34 -28.81 14.06
N GLY A 43 -9.16 -28.20 15.23
CA GLY A 43 -10.26 -27.69 16.06
C GLY A 43 -11.10 -26.60 15.38
N GLN A 44 -12.42 -26.81 15.34
CA GLN A 44 -13.38 -25.79 14.92
C GLN A 44 -13.47 -24.68 15.98
N GLN A 45 -13.12 -23.45 15.61
CA GLN A 45 -13.56 -22.26 16.36
C GLN A 45 -15.07 -22.07 16.13
N THR A 46 -15.81 -21.78 17.20
CA THR A 46 -17.27 -21.83 17.19
C THR A 46 -17.88 -20.56 16.58
N ILE A 47 -18.34 -20.65 15.34
CA ILE A 47 -19.11 -19.56 14.70
C ILE A 47 -20.47 -19.45 15.41
N VAL A 48 -20.73 -18.29 16.02
CA VAL A 48 -22.05 -17.96 16.59
C VAL A 48 -23.03 -17.70 15.45
N PRO A 49 -24.21 -18.34 15.41
CA PRO A 49 -25.21 -18.09 14.35
C PRO A 49 -25.76 -16.66 14.43
N LEU A 50 -25.83 -15.98 13.28
CA LEU A 50 -26.61 -14.74 13.17
C LEU A 50 -28.12 -15.03 13.29
N PRO A 51 -28.93 -14.07 13.79
CA PRO A 51 -30.38 -14.19 13.81
C PRO A 51 -30.93 -14.26 12.37
N PRO A 52 -32.01 -15.04 12.12
CA PRO A 52 -32.55 -15.24 10.79
C PRO A 52 -33.34 -14.01 10.31
N GLY A 53 -32.92 -13.41 9.19
CA GLY A 53 -33.69 -12.35 8.52
C GLY A 53 -32.94 -11.58 7.44
N GLU A 54 -31.64 -11.33 7.62
CA GLU A 54 -30.85 -10.54 6.68
C GLU A 54 -30.00 -11.40 5.74
N PRO A 55 -29.91 -11.05 4.43
CA PRO A 55 -28.95 -11.69 3.53
C PRO A 55 -27.52 -11.33 3.96
N PRO A 56 -26.58 -12.29 4.05
CA PRO A 56 -25.22 -12.00 4.49
C PRO A 56 -24.52 -11.10 3.48
N LEU A 57 -24.09 -9.92 3.94
CA LEU A 57 -23.16 -9.07 3.20
C LEU A 57 -21.84 -9.84 3.01
N SER A 58 -21.40 -9.95 1.75
CA SER A 58 -20.11 -10.56 1.44
C SER A 58 -18.97 -9.78 2.09
N ARG A 59 -18.37 -10.36 3.13
CA ARG A 59 -17.08 -9.90 3.71
C ARG A 59 -15.87 -10.22 2.81
N SER A 60 -16.07 -10.77 1.61
CA SER A 60 -15.02 -10.93 0.58
C SER A 60 -14.91 -9.66 -0.28
N PHE A 61 -13.74 -9.00 -0.25
CA PHE A 61 -13.48 -7.72 -0.92
C PHE A 61 -13.79 -7.80 -2.42
N TRP A 62 -13.21 -8.76 -3.14
CA TRP A 62 -13.35 -8.89 -4.59
C TRP A 62 -14.78 -9.22 -5.05
N LYS A 63 -15.69 -9.57 -4.13
CA LYS A 63 -17.12 -9.79 -4.39
C LYS A 63 -18.00 -8.61 -3.98
N ALA A 64 -17.45 -7.61 -3.30
CA ALA A 64 -18.20 -6.51 -2.69
C ALA A 64 -18.82 -5.49 -3.67
N GLY A 65 -18.83 -5.75 -4.98
CA GLY A 65 -19.54 -4.96 -6.01
C GLY A 65 -20.69 -5.70 -6.72
N ALA A 66 -20.70 -7.03 -6.71
CA ALA A 66 -21.59 -7.86 -7.51
C ALA A 66 -22.96 -8.08 -6.84
N TYR A 67 -23.86 -7.11 -7.03
CA TYR A 67 -25.28 -7.20 -6.64
C TYR A 67 -26.14 -6.55 -7.72
N ASP A 68 -27.29 -7.16 -8.01
CA ASP A 68 -28.19 -6.78 -9.10
C ASP A 68 -28.56 -5.29 -9.12
N ASN A 69 -28.66 -4.74 -10.33
CA ASN A 69 -29.02 -3.34 -10.54
C ASN A 69 -30.55 -3.22 -10.65
N THR A 70 -31.24 -3.19 -9.51
CA THR A 70 -32.63 -2.70 -9.47
C THR A 70 -32.62 -1.17 -9.59
N PRO A 71 -33.09 -0.56 -10.70
CA PRO A 71 -33.04 0.89 -10.87
C PRO A 71 -34.09 1.57 -9.99
N SER A 72 -33.67 2.42 -9.05
CA SER A 72 -34.56 3.30 -8.31
C SER A 72 -35.12 4.37 -9.27
N LYS A 73 -36.44 4.57 -9.24
CA LYS A 73 -37.12 5.62 -10.04
C LYS A 73 -37.35 6.85 -9.17
N LEU A 74 -36.38 7.75 -9.13
CA LEU A 74 -36.51 9.08 -8.52
C LEU A 74 -36.27 10.15 -9.58
N THR A 75 -37.36 10.75 -10.08
CA THR A 75 -37.31 11.87 -11.02
C THR A 75 -37.01 13.17 -10.26
N PRO A 76 -35.94 13.93 -10.60
CA PRO A 76 -35.66 15.21 -9.93
C PRO A 76 -36.73 16.28 -10.17
N ALA A 77 -36.84 17.23 -9.25
CA ALA A 77 -37.66 18.43 -9.43
C ALA A 77 -36.95 19.44 -10.38
N PRO A 78 -37.67 20.11 -11.30
CA PRO A 78 -37.05 20.80 -12.43
C PRO A 78 -36.61 22.25 -12.10
N ASP A 79 -35.64 22.43 -11.19
CA ASP A 79 -34.93 23.73 -11.05
C ASP A 79 -33.54 23.66 -10.38
N GLN A 80 -32.83 22.53 -10.51
CA GLN A 80 -31.43 22.40 -10.02
C GLN A 80 -30.55 21.69 -11.06
N LEU A 81 -29.31 22.17 -11.23
CA LEU A 81 -28.30 21.42 -11.98
C LEU A 81 -27.97 20.12 -11.21
N GLU A 82 -28.08 18.99 -11.90
CA GLU A 82 -27.62 17.71 -11.34
C GLU A 82 -26.12 17.78 -11.06
N HIS A 83 -25.77 17.67 -9.78
CA HIS A 83 -24.39 17.52 -9.35
C HIS A 83 -23.97 16.06 -9.54
N ALA A 84 -22.71 15.81 -9.89
CA ALA A 84 -22.20 14.45 -10.06
C ALA A 84 -22.27 13.67 -8.74
N ARG A 85 -23.24 12.76 -8.64
CA ARG A 85 -23.45 11.89 -7.47
C ARG A 85 -22.47 10.72 -7.46
N VAL A 86 -22.15 10.25 -6.27
CA VAL A 86 -21.29 9.06 -6.08
C VAL A 86 -22.09 7.99 -5.36
N HIS A 87 -22.44 6.95 -6.10
CA HIS A 87 -23.15 5.79 -5.57
C HIS A 87 -22.21 4.90 -4.72
N PRO A 88 -22.65 4.33 -3.57
CA PRO A 88 -21.76 3.61 -2.65
C PRO A 88 -20.90 2.50 -3.24
N LYS A 89 -21.35 1.80 -4.30
CA LYS A 89 -20.52 0.81 -5.04
C LYS A 89 -19.15 1.40 -5.48
N PHE A 90 -19.06 2.71 -5.76
CA PHE A 90 -17.82 3.38 -6.15
C PHE A 90 -16.75 3.37 -5.05
N LEU A 91 -17.11 3.39 -3.76
CA LEU A 91 -16.13 3.32 -2.67
C LEU A 91 -15.28 2.05 -2.77
N HIS A 92 -15.94 0.91 -3.01
CA HIS A 92 -15.28 -0.36 -3.25
C HIS A 92 -14.51 -0.35 -4.60
N SER A 93 -15.13 0.08 -5.70
CA SER A 93 -14.45 0.12 -7.01
C SER A 93 -13.16 0.95 -6.98
N ASN A 94 -13.17 2.10 -6.31
CA ASN A 94 -12.01 2.98 -6.18
C ASN A 94 -10.90 2.35 -5.30
N ALA A 95 -11.28 1.58 -4.27
CA ALA A 95 -10.36 0.83 -3.42
C ALA A 95 -9.59 -0.28 -4.16
N THR A 96 -10.10 -0.79 -5.29
CA THR A 96 -9.40 -1.81 -6.11
C THR A 96 -8.08 -1.33 -6.73
N SER A 97 -7.81 -0.01 -6.69
CA SER A 97 -6.50 0.57 -7.01
C SER A 97 -5.37 -0.02 -6.17
N HIS A 98 -5.59 -0.24 -4.86
CA HIS A 98 -4.62 -0.88 -3.99
C HIS A 98 -4.72 -2.40 -4.07
N LYS A 99 -3.85 -3.03 -4.85
CA LYS A 99 -3.79 -4.50 -4.92
C LYS A 99 -3.23 -5.12 -3.63
N TRP A 100 -2.26 -4.45 -3.01
CA TRP A 100 -1.51 -4.93 -1.84
C TRP A 100 -1.90 -4.15 -0.57
N ALA A 101 -2.34 -4.84 0.49
CA ALA A 101 -2.82 -4.18 1.71
C ALA A 101 -1.78 -3.27 2.38
N PHE A 102 -0.49 -3.62 2.36
CA PHE A 102 0.56 -2.75 2.92
C PHE A 102 0.70 -1.43 2.15
N GLY A 103 0.33 -1.37 0.86
CA GLY A 103 0.28 -0.12 0.09
C GLY A 103 -0.77 0.85 0.63
N ALA A 104 -1.95 0.34 0.97
CA ALA A 104 -3.02 1.09 1.62
C ALA A 104 -2.65 1.50 3.06
N ILE A 105 -2.00 0.62 3.83
CA ILE A 105 -1.47 0.98 5.16
C ILE A 105 -0.45 2.12 5.05
N ALA A 106 0.45 2.07 4.07
CA ALA A 106 1.47 3.10 3.87
C ALA A 106 0.88 4.46 3.45
N GLU A 107 -0.25 4.51 2.76
CA GLU A 107 -0.98 5.77 2.51
C GLU A 107 -1.53 6.42 3.79
N LEU A 108 -1.87 5.63 4.81
CA LEU A 108 -2.29 6.15 6.10
C LEU A 108 -1.08 6.63 6.93
N LEU A 109 0.04 5.89 6.89
CA LEU A 109 1.32 6.35 7.45
C LEU A 109 1.82 7.64 6.78
N ASP A 110 1.68 7.77 5.46
CA ASP A 110 2.05 8.98 4.70
C ASP A 110 1.30 10.22 5.21
N ASN A 111 0.04 10.08 5.62
CA ASN A 111 -0.74 11.20 6.14
C ASN A 111 -0.24 11.66 7.51
N ALA A 112 0.10 10.74 8.42
CA ALA A 112 0.68 11.09 9.72
C ALA A 112 2.14 11.60 9.61
N VAL A 113 2.89 11.13 8.60
CA VAL A 113 4.24 11.63 8.30
C VAL A 113 4.21 13.04 7.68
N ASP A 114 3.20 13.38 6.88
CA ASP A 114 2.96 14.76 6.45
C ASP A 114 2.70 15.69 7.66
N GLU A 115 2.05 15.21 8.73
CA GLU A 115 1.73 15.98 9.94
C GLU A 115 2.93 16.28 10.86
N ILE A 116 4.13 15.80 10.54
CA ILE A 116 5.37 16.20 11.24
C ILE A 116 5.60 17.72 11.17
N CYS A 117 5.11 18.39 10.12
CA CYS A 117 5.18 19.86 10.02
C CYS A 117 4.24 20.59 11.01
N ASN A 118 3.18 19.91 11.47
CA ASN A 118 2.20 20.42 12.43
C ASN A 118 2.50 19.97 13.88
N GLY A 119 3.59 19.21 14.09
CA GLY A 119 4.10 18.86 15.41
C GLY A 119 4.06 17.37 15.78
N ALA A 120 3.58 16.49 14.90
CA ALA A 120 3.49 15.04 15.17
C ALA A 120 4.84 14.45 15.62
N THR A 121 4.81 13.63 16.67
CA THR A 121 5.96 12.89 17.21
C THR A 121 5.80 11.37 17.10
N PHE A 122 4.61 10.85 16.81
CA PHE A 122 4.43 9.44 16.48
C PHE A 122 3.25 9.17 15.52
N VAL A 123 3.30 7.98 14.91
CA VAL A 123 2.10 7.27 14.47
C VAL A 123 2.12 5.86 15.04
N LYS A 124 1.05 5.47 15.73
CA LYS A 124 0.79 4.12 16.20
C LYS A 124 -0.06 3.38 15.17
N LEU A 125 0.28 2.12 14.93
CA LEU A 125 -0.53 1.17 14.21
C LEU A 125 -0.64 -0.11 15.05
N ASP A 126 -1.86 -0.49 15.38
CA ASP A 126 -2.11 -1.65 16.24
C ASP A 126 -3.35 -2.45 15.82
N ARG A 127 -3.52 -3.64 16.41
CA ARG A 127 -4.71 -4.49 16.27
C ARG A 127 -5.53 -4.42 17.56
N ILE A 128 -6.78 -4.01 17.44
CA ILE A 128 -7.74 -3.94 18.56
C ILE A 128 -8.93 -4.86 18.30
N ASP A 129 -9.67 -5.21 19.36
CA ASP A 129 -10.94 -5.92 19.27
C ASP A 129 -12.11 -4.95 19.12
N ASN A 130 -13.01 -5.25 18.18
CA ASN A 130 -14.31 -4.58 18.09
C ASN A 130 -15.20 -4.99 19.27
N GLN A 131 -15.58 -4.03 20.12
CA GLN A 131 -16.36 -4.30 21.35
C GLN A 131 -17.73 -4.96 21.09
N LYS A 132 -18.30 -4.83 19.87
CA LYS A 132 -19.59 -5.42 19.51
C LYS A 132 -19.54 -6.92 19.12
N ASP A 133 -18.44 -7.41 18.55
CA ASP A 133 -18.37 -8.80 18.04
C ASP A 133 -17.01 -9.52 18.27
N ASN A 134 -16.04 -8.87 18.93
CA ASN A 134 -14.65 -9.31 19.09
C ASN A 134 -13.93 -9.63 17.76
N SER A 135 -14.37 -9.05 16.64
CA SER A 135 -13.60 -9.12 15.39
C SER A 135 -12.38 -8.18 15.45
N PRO A 136 -11.25 -8.53 14.81
CA PRO A 136 -10.09 -7.66 14.75
C PRO A 136 -10.37 -6.41 13.91
N ALA A 137 -9.88 -5.28 14.39
CA ALA A 137 -9.88 -3.99 13.71
C ALA A 137 -8.47 -3.37 13.74
N LEU A 138 -8.15 -2.56 12.73
CA LEU A 138 -6.89 -1.81 12.66
C LEU A 138 -7.08 -0.44 13.32
N LEU A 139 -6.23 -0.13 14.28
CA LEU A 139 -6.10 1.18 14.90
C LEU A 139 -4.91 1.93 14.28
N PHE A 140 -5.13 3.11 13.71
CA PHE A 140 -4.08 4.09 13.43
C PHE A 140 -4.28 5.30 14.36
N GLN A 141 -3.22 5.83 14.94
CA GLN A 141 -3.31 6.99 15.83
C GLN A 141 -2.05 7.85 15.81
N ASP A 142 -2.20 9.13 15.51
CA ASP A 142 -1.15 10.15 15.50
C ASP A 142 -1.44 11.28 16.51
N ASP A 143 -0.37 12.00 16.89
CA ASP A 143 -0.39 13.24 17.68
C ASP A 143 -0.17 14.48 16.79
N GLY A 144 -0.58 14.43 15.52
CA GLY A 144 -0.49 15.53 14.56
C GLY A 144 -1.41 16.71 14.89
N GLY A 145 -1.55 17.66 13.96
CA GLY A 145 -2.37 18.86 14.19
C GLY A 145 -3.87 18.57 14.38
N GLY A 146 -4.31 17.36 13.98
CA GLY A 146 -5.70 16.96 13.93
C GLY A 146 -6.47 17.66 12.80
N MET A 147 -7.78 17.47 12.80
CA MET A 147 -8.70 18.05 11.83
C MET A 147 -9.81 18.80 12.56
N ASP A 148 -9.99 20.07 12.19
CA ASP A 148 -11.19 20.81 12.56
C ASP A 148 -12.43 20.28 11.82
N PRO A 149 -13.65 20.68 12.22
CA PRO A 149 -14.89 20.21 11.60
C PRO A 149 -14.99 20.43 10.07
N GLU A 150 -14.34 21.44 9.49
CA GLU A 150 -14.33 21.64 8.04
C GLU A 150 -13.29 20.72 7.35
N SER A 151 -12.16 20.49 8.01
CA SER A 151 -11.06 19.66 7.52
C SER A 151 -11.41 18.17 7.54
N ILE A 152 -12.09 17.67 8.58
CA ILE A 152 -12.58 16.29 8.59
C ILE A 152 -13.67 16.07 7.53
N ARG A 153 -14.55 17.07 7.30
CA ARG A 153 -15.52 17.05 6.19
C ARG A 153 -14.81 16.94 4.83
N LYS A 154 -13.77 17.73 4.57
CA LYS A 154 -12.93 17.61 3.36
C LYS A 154 -12.20 16.25 3.29
N CYS A 155 -11.75 15.73 4.43
CA CYS A 155 -11.08 14.43 4.50
C CYS A 155 -12.02 13.26 4.17
N MET A 156 -13.31 13.37 4.48
CA MET A 156 -14.35 12.41 4.10
C MET A 156 -14.87 12.60 2.67
N SER A 157 -15.02 13.85 2.19
CA SER A 157 -15.49 14.16 0.83
C SER A 157 -14.47 13.78 -0.26
N LEU A 158 -14.90 13.09 -1.30
CA LEU A 158 -14.04 12.68 -2.43
C LEU A 158 -13.48 13.88 -3.21
N GLY A 159 -12.26 13.75 -3.75
CA GLY A 159 -11.59 14.77 -4.57
C GLY A 159 -11.04 16.00 -3.83
N TYR A 160 -11.33 16.19 -2.54
CA TYR A 160 -10.83 17.36 -1.79
C TYR A 160 -9.41 17.14 -1.24
N SER A 161 -8.53 18.09 -1.53
CA SER A 161 -7.17 18.17 -0.97
C SER A 161 -6.78 19.63 -0.73
N SER A 162 -6.39 19.95 0.51
CA SER A 162 -5.75 21.22 0.87
C SER A 162 -4.22 21.20 0.65
N LYS A 163 -3.62 20.00 0.54
CA LYS A 163 -2.18 19.77 0.39
C LYS A 163 -1.70 20.16 -1.02
N LYS A 164 -1.55 21.47 -1.25
CA LYS A 164 -1.08 22.10 -2.51
C LYS A 164 0.45 22.27 -2.59
N SER A 165 1.19 21.80 -1.61
CA SER A 165 2.65 21.90 -1.54
C SER A 165 3.33 20.73 -2.25
N ASN A 166 4.37 21.01 -3.03
CA ASN A 166 5.19 19.98 -3.70
C ASN A 166 5.99 19.07 -2.73
N THR A 167 5.93 19.32 -1.42
CA THR A 167 6.68 18.64 -0.37
C THR A 167 5.89 17.58 0.39
N THR A 168 4.56 17.55 0.29
CA THR A 168 3.70 16.55 0.96
C THR A 168 3.49 15.32 0.07
N ILE A 169 3.36 14.15 0.71
CA ILE A 169 3.14 12.86 0.03
C ILE A 169 1.66 12.69 -0.35
N GLY A 170 0.74 13.21 0.46
CA GLY A 170 -0.67 13.33 0.10
C GLY A 170 -0.89 14.49 -0.88
N GLN A 171 -1.40 14.20 -2.08
CA GLN A 171 -1.75 15.23 -3.09
C GLN A 171 -3.19 15.10 -3.61
N TYR A 172 -3.63 13.89 -4.02
CA TYR A 172 -4.88 13.70 -4.78
C TYR A 172 -6.20 13.64 -3.97
N GLY A 173 -6.17 13.82 -2.65
CA GLY A 173 -7.39 13.85 -1.80
C GLY A 173 -8.16 12.53 -1.63
N ASN A 174 -7.87 11.50 -2.42
CA ASN A 174 -8.59 10.21 -2.40
C ASN A 174 -7.95 9.13 -1.52
N GLY A 175 -6.64 9.20 -1.25
CA GLY A 175 -5.85 8.11 -0.62
C GLY A 175 -6.42 7.55 0.70
N PHE A 176 -6.98 8.42 1.56
CA PHE A 176 -7.66 7.97 2.78
C PHE A 176 -8.86 7.05 2.48
N LYS A 177 -9.71 7.42 1.51
CA LYS A 177 -10.93 6.68 1.15
C LYS A 177 -10.57 5.36 0.48
N THR A 178 -9.63 5.36 -0.47
CA THR A 178 -9.20 4.13 -1.17
C THR A 178 -8.51 3.15 -0.23
N SER A 179 -7.69 3.66 0.70
CA SER A 179 -6.93 2.83 1.63
C SER A 179 -7.79 2.21 2.72
N THR A 180 -8.67 2.99 3.36
CA THR A 180 -9.57 2.47 4.40
C THR A 180 -10.53 1.43 3.84
N MET A 181 -11.19 1.73 2.72
CA MET A 181 -12.12 0.81 2.03
C MET A 181 -11.42 -0.42 1.42
N ARG A 182 -10.08 -0.41 1.26
CA ARG A 182 -9.29 -1.60 0.88
C ARG A 182 -8.98 -2.51 2.07
N LEU A 183 -8.93 -1.97 3.29
CA LEU A 183 -8.54 -2.69 4.50
C LEU A 183 -9.76 -3.28 5.25
N GLY A 184 -10.87 -2.55 5.29
CA GLY A 184 -12.15 -3.05 5.81
C GLY A 184 -13.35 -2.39 5.14
N ALA A 185 -14.54 -2.91 5.41
CA ALA A 185 -15.78 -2.35 4.88
C ALA A 185 -16.13 -1.00 5.52
N ASP A 186 -15.67 -0.75 6.75
CA ASP A 186 -16.12 0.40 7.54
C ASP A 186 -14.94 1.06 8.28
N VAL A 187 -14.98 2.39 8.37
CA VAL A 187 -14.01 3.18 9.14
C VAL A 187 -14.68 4.29 9.92
N ILE A 188 -14.31 4.41 11.20
CA ILE A 188 -14.65 5.56 12.04
C ILE A 188 -13.38 6.36 12.35
N VAL A 189 -13.49 7.68 12.24
CA VAL A 189 -12.40 8.62 12.53
C VAL A 189 -12.81 9.53 13.68
N PHE A 190 -11.92 9.63 14.66
CA PHE A 190 -11.94 10.60 15.74
C PHE A 190 -10.78 11.55 15.49
N SER A 191 -11.01 12.87 15.49
CA SER A 191 -9.92 13.84 15.39
C SER A 191 -10.17 15.02 16.31
N ARG A 192 -9.10 15.51 16.95
CA ARG A 192 -9.13 16.68 17.82
C ARG A 192 -8.15 17.70 17.28
N ALA A 193 -8.64 18.90 16.98
CA ALA A 193 -7.82 20.04 16.57
C ALA A 193 -7.91 21.14 17.63
N SER A 194 -6.76 21.67 18.03
CA SER A 194 -6.64 22.74 19.02
C SER A 194 -5.90 23.93 18.41
N HIS A 195 -6.60 25.05 18.29
CA HIS A 195 -6.07 26.33 17.80
C HIS A 195 -6.19 27.40 18.89
N THR A 196 -5.47 28.51 18.73
CA THR A 196 -5.23 29.50 19.80
C THR A 196 -6.46 30.14 20.44
N SER A 197 -7.63 30.03 19.82
CA SER A 197 -8.91 30.54 20.34
C SER A 197 -10.07 29.53 20.22
N ARG A 198 -9.80 28.26 19.89
CA ARG A 198 -10.84 27.23 19.74
C ARG A 198 -10.23 25.83 19.78
N ALA A 199 -10.81 24.95 20.59
CA ALA A 199 -10.53 23.52 20.54
C ALA A 199 -11.80 22.76 20.13
N THR A 200 -11.67 21.85 19.18
CA THR A 200 -12.79 21.08 18.61
C THR A 200 -12.44 19.61 18.51
N GLN A 201 -13.44 18.74 18.68
CA GLN A 201 -13.30 17.32 18.42
C GLN A 201 -14.45 16.80 17.56
N SER A 202 -14.11 15.99 16.57
CA SER A 202 -15.03 15.54 15.51
C SER A 202 -15.00 14.03 15.35
N ILE A 203 -16.16 13.45 15.11
CA ILE A 203 -16.34 12.03 14.77
C ILE A 203 -16.96 11.96 13.38
N GLY A 204 -16.38 11.15 12.49
CA GLY A 204 -16.94 10.86 11.17
C GLY A 204 -16.92 9.36 10.86
N LEU A 205 -18.03 8.85 10.33
CA LEU A 205 -18.21 7.44 9.99
C LEU A 205 -18.38 7.26 8.48
N LEU A 206 -17.43 6.57 7.84
CA LEU A 206 -17.53 6.12 6.46
C LEU A 206 -17.74 4.60 6.47
N SER A 207 -19.01 4.17 6.42
CA SER A 207 -19.41 2.77 6.55
C SER A 207 -20.07 2.25 5.27
N TYR A 208 -19.40 1.34 4.55
CA TYR A 208 -20.00 0.64 3.41
C TYR A 208 -21.16 -0.26 3.88
N THR A 209 -21.06 -0.85 5.07
CA THR A 209 -22.11 -1.71 5.65
C THR A 209 -23.41 -0.93 5.87
N PHE A 210 -23.35 0.25 6.49
CA PHE A 210 -24.49 1.17 6.65
C PHE A 210 -25.12 1.53 5.29
N LEU A 211 -24.30 2.02 4.36
CA LEU A 211 -24.77 2.48 3.04
C LEU A 211 -25.45 1.36 2.26
N ARG A 212 -24.91 0.13 2.32
CA ARG A 212 -25.48 -1.02 1.59
C ARG A 212 -26.66 -1.69 2.29
N ARG A 213 -26.72 -1.77 3.63
CA ARG A 213 -27.90 -2.33 4.34
C ARG A 213 -29.10 -1.39 4.32
N THR A 214 -28.87 -0.08 4.37
CA THR A 214 -29.95 0.93 4.29
C THR A 214 -30.34 1.31 2.86
N GLY A 215 -29.67 0.76 1.84
CA GLY A 215 -30.04 0.94 0.44
C GLY A 215 -29.81 2.35 -0.10
N GLN A 216 -28.74 3.04 0.34
CA GLN A 216 -28.45 4.40 -0.11
C GLN A 216 -27.97 4.44 -1.57
N ASP A 217 -28.57 5.34 -2.35
CA ASP A 217 -28.13 5.65 -3.72
C ASP A 217 -26.94 6.65 -3.74
N ASP A 218 -26.67 7.35 -2.63
CA ASP A 218 -25.53 8.29 -2.44
C ASP A 218 -24.60 7.84 -1.30
N VAL A 219 -23.32 8.25 -1.35
CA VAL A 219 -22.40 8.16 -0.20
C VAL A 219 -22.75 9.23 0.84
N ILE A 220 -23.48 8.83 1.88
CA ILE A 220 -23.74 9.62 3.10
C ILE A 220 -22.68 9.30 4.16
N VAL A 221 -22.14 10.33 4.82
CA VAL A 221 -21.15 10.20 5.89
C VAL A 221 -21.71 10.84 7.17
N PRO A 222 -22.24 10.05 8.14
CA PRO A 222 -22.63 10.57 9.45
C PRO A 222 -21.44 11.22 10.16
N MET A 223 -21.63 12.47 10.61
CA MET A 223 -20.62 13.24 11.33
C MET A 223 -21.24 13.98 12.52
N VAL A 224 -20.53 14.01 13.64
CA VAL A 224 -20.87 14.85 14.80
C VAL A 224 -19.64 15.60 15.28
N ASP A 225 -19.81 16.89 15.49
CA ASP A 225 -18.77 17.81 15.94
C ASP A 225 -19.10 18.32 17.34
N PHE A 226 -18.06 18.54 18.15
CA PHE A 226 -18.15 19.14 19.48
C PHE A 226 -17.14 20.28 19.63
N ASP A 227 -17.55 21.35 20.28
CA ASP A 227 -16.63 22.33 20.84
C ASP A 227 -16.19 21.85 22.22
N ILE A 228 -14.91 22.05 22.55
CA ILE A 228 -14.31 21.66 23.84
C ILE A 228 -13.52 22.81 24.46
N SER A 229 -13.74 24.04 23.97
CA SER A 229 -13.05 25.25 24.46
C SER A 229 -13.41 25.55 25.93
N ASP A 230 -14.69 25.39 26.30
CA ASP A 230 -15.21 25.73 27.63
C ASP A 230 -15.34 24.51 28.56
N HIS A 231 -14.26 23.70 28.63
CA HIS A 231 -14.05 22.54 29.52
C HIS A 231 -14.96 21.31 29.31
N TRP A 232 -16.13 21.46 28.69
CA TRP A 232 -17.07 20.38 28.38
C TRP A 232 -17.30 20.24 26.88
N ALA A 233 -17.67 19.03 26.42
CA ALA A 233 -17.92 18.74 25.00
C ALA A 233 -19.34 19.12 24.58
N GLU A 234 -19.51 20.36 24.09
CA GLU A 234 -20.78 20.90 23.62
C GLU A 234 -21.04 20.58 22.13
N PRO A 235 -22.21 20.03 21.76
CA PRO A 235 -22.56 19.75 20.36
C PRO A 235 -22.55 20.98 19.45
N ILE A 236 -21.78 20.94 18.36
CA ILE A 236 -21.84 21.97 17.31
C ILE A 236 -22.97 21.59 16.34
N ILE A 237 -24.02 22.40 16.32
CA ILE A 237 -25.21 22.21 15.48
C ILE A 237 -25.12 23.13 14.25
N TYR A 238 -25.22 22.54 13.05
CA TYR A 238 -25.10 23.27 11.77
C TYR A 238 -26.45 23.55 11.09
N SER A 239 -27.37 22.57 11.09
CA SER A 239 -28.68 22.66 10.43
C SER A 239 -29.81 22.58 11.45
N SER A 240 -29.96 21.44 12.11
CA SER A 240 -30.94 21.21 13.17
C SER A 240 -30.38 20.29 14.25
N LYS A 241 -31.02 20.30 15.43
CA LYS A 241 -30.65 19.39 16.53
C LYS A 241 -31.02 17.94 16.18
N GLU A 242 -32.05 17.79 15.36
CA GLU A 242 -32.62 16.56 14.85
C GLU A 242 -31.62 15.87 13.91
N ASP A 243 -31.01 16.60 12.97
CA ASP A 243 -29.96 16.10 12.08
C ASP A 243 -28.72 15.64 12.86
N TRP A 244 -28.26 16.45 13.83
CA TRP A 244 -27.12 16.09 14.68
C TRP A 244 -27.42 14.81 15.50
N SER A 245 -28.65 14.69 16.01
CA SER A 245 -29.10 13.51 16.75
C SER A 245 -29.24 12.28 15.86
N ALA A 246 -29.67 12.44 14.60
CA ALA A 246 -29.74 11.37 13.61
C ALA A 246 -28.33 10.88 13.20
N ASN A 247 -27.38 11.80 13.01
CA ASN A 247 -25.97 11.45 12.79
C ASN A 247 -25.40 10.69 13.99
N LEU A 248 -25.59 11.18 15.22
CA LEU A 248 -25.13 10.48 16.42
C LEU A 248 -25.75 9.07 16.50
N LYS A 249 -27.07 8.94 16.32
CA LYS A 249 -27.75 7.64 16.34
C LYS A 249 -27.13 6.69 15.31
N THR A 250 -26.90 7.17 14.08
CA THR A 250 -26.32 6.34 13.01
C THR A 250 -24.89 5.89 13.37
N ILE A 251 -24.10 6.74 14.02
CA ILE A 251 -22.76 6.36 14.51
C ILE A 251 -22.86 5.29 15.61
N LEU A 252 -23.77 5.45 16.59
CA LEU A 252 -23.96 4.47 17.68
C LEU A 252 -24.52 3.12 17.18
N GLU A 253 -25.32 3.15 16.12
CA GLU A 253 -25.89 1.94 15.50
C GLU A 253 -24.79 1.17 14.73
N TRP A 254 -24.06 1.86 13.83
CA TRP A 254 -23.19 1.21 12.83
C TRP A 254 -21.68 1.19 13.14
N SER A 255 -21.18 1.96 14.13
CA SER A 255 -19.76 1.93 14.56
C SER A 255 -19.47 0.79 15.57
N PRO A 256 -18.20 0.57 15.99
CA PRO A 256 -17.85 -0.36 17.07
C PRO A 256 -18.44 0.00 18.45
N PHE A 257 -18.95 1.22 18.62
CA PHE A 257 -19.37 1.79 19.91
C PHE A 257 -20.90 1.92 19.99
N ALA A 258 -21.47 1.71 21.17
CA ALA A 258 -22.90 1.66 21.44
C ALA A 258 -23.42 2.86 22.27
N SER A 259 -22.56 3.54 23.04
CA SER A 259 -22.90 4.74 23.82
C SER A 259 -22.12 5.99 23.39
N LYS A 260 -22.63 7.19 23.74
CA LYS A 260 -21.90 8.45 23.53
C LYS A 260 -20.63 8.45 24.40
N GLU A 261 -20.71 7.83 25.56
CA GLU A 261 -19.68 7.76 26.57
C GLU A 261 -18.47 6.98 26.05
N GLU A 262 -18.68 5.82 25.41
CA GLU A 262 -17.64 5.07 24.68
C GLU A 262 -16.99 5.88 23.55
N LEU A 263 -17.79 6.66 22.79
CA LEU A 263 -17.27 7.56 21.75
C LEU A 263 -16.43 8.70 22.32
N MET A 264 -16.74 9.21 23.51
CA MET A 264 -15.95 10.25 24.18
C MET A 264 -14.64 9.69 24.74
N GLN A 265 -14.65 8.47 25.29
CA GLN A 265 -13.45 7.76 25.76
C GLN A 265 -12.38 7.61 24.65
N GLN A 266 -12.79 7.50 23.38
CA GLN A 266 -11.83 7.40 22.27
C GLN A 266 -10.94 8.63 22.07
N PHE A 267 -11.24 9.77 22.72
CA PHE A 267 -10.43 10.99 22.70
C PHE A 267 -9.54 11.17 23.94
N GLU A 268 -9.57 10.29 24.94
CA GLU A 268 -8.79 10.47 26.18
C GLU A 268 -7.28 10.32 25.95
N ASP A 269 -6.90 9.37 25.08
CA ASP A 269 -5.52 9.01 24.72
C ASP A 269 -4.99 9.71 23.45
N ILE A 270 -5.84 10.47 22.74
CA ILE A 270 -5.42 11.33 21.63
C ILE A 270 -4.64 12.56 22.15
N GLY A 271 -4.87 12.99 23.40
CA GLY A 271 -4.22 14.18 23.96
C GLY A 271 -4.80 15.49 23.41
N PRO A 272 -4.03 16.59 23.36
CA PRO A 272 -4.56 17.92 23.03
C PRO A 272 -4.90 18.11 21.55
N HIS A 273 -4.23 17.38 20.65
CA HIS A 273 -4.46 17.37 19.21
C HIS A 273 -3.98 16.03 18.63
N GLY A 274 -4.58 15.61 17.51
CA GLY A 274 -4.23 14.37 16.81
C GLY A 274 -5.42 13.69 16.16
N THR A 275 -5.17 12.57 15.49
CA THR A 275 -6.21 11.77 14.82
C THR A 275 -6.12 10.30 15.21
N LYS A 276 -7.28 9.65 15.37
CA LYS A 276 -7.45 8.21 15.56
C LYS A 276 -8.40 7.68 14.50
N ILE A 277 -7.98 6.64 13.79
CA ILE A 277 -8.71 5.98 12.71
C ILE A 277 -8.88 4.51 13.12
N ILE A 278 -10.12 4.01 13.18
CA ILE A 278 -10.41 2.61 13.45
C ILE A 278 -11.09 2.01 12.22
N ILE A 279 -10.40 1.10 11.53
CA ILE A 279 -10.91 0.36 10.38
C ILE A 279 -11.36 -1.02 10.86
N TYR A 280 -12.65 -1.33 10.70
CA TYR A 280 -13.29 -2.53 11.21
C TYR A 280 -14.12 -3.19 10.11
N ASN A 281 -14.71 -4.36 10.40
CA ASN A 281 -15.21 -5.28 9.37
C ASN A 281 -14.12 -5.52 8.29
N LEU A 282 -12.91 -5.88 8.75
CA LEU A 282 -11.76 -6.17 7.87
C LEU A 282 -12.12 -7.26 6.86
N TRP A 283 -11.60 -7.11 5.63
CA TRP A 283 -11.96 -8.03 4.55
C TRP A 283 -11.37 -9.43 4.73
N LEU A 284 -12.19 -10.42 4.38
CA LEU A 284 -11.84 -11.83 4.31
C LEU A 284 -11.52 -12.22 2.86
N ASN A 285 -10.75 -13.29 2.69
CA ASN A 285 -10.65 -14.01 1.44
C ASN A 285 -11.85 -14.99 1.27
N ASP A 286 -11.84 -15.80 0.22
CA ASP A 286 -12.95 -16.70 -0.09
C ASP A 286 -13.03 -17.92 0.84
N GLU A 287 -11.95 -18.27 1.52
CA GLU A 287 -11.90 -19.28 2.61
C GLU A 287 -12.36 -18.71 3.96
N GLY A 288 -12.74 -17.43 4.04
CA GLY A 288 -13.17 -16.78 5.28
C GLY A 288 -12.02 -16.35 6.20
N ILE A 289 -10.81 -16.18 5.65
CA ILE A 289 -9.58 -15.84 6.39
C ILE A 289 -9.17 -14.39 6.08
N PHE A 290 -8.77 -13.62 7.09
CA PHE A 290 -8.22 -12.27 6.89
C PHE A 290 -6.91 -12.31 6.05
N GLU A 291 -6.76 -11.40 5.09
CA GLU A 291 -5.51 -11.21 4.32
C GLU A 291 -4.32 -10.91 5.25
N LEU A 292 -4.59 -10.08 6.28
CA LEU A 292 -3.66 -9.78 7.36
C LEU A 292 -3.67 -10.90 8.42
N ASN A 293 -2.51 -11.11 9.01
CA ASN A 293 -2.29 -12.02 10.12
C ASN A 293 -1.75 -11.25 11.33
N PHE A 294 -2.39 -11.46 12.47
CA PHE A 294 -2.06 -10.79 13.75
C PHE A 294 -1.46 -11.76 14.76
N ASP A 295 -1.49 -13.06 14.45
CA ASP A 295 -1.32 -14.17 15.40
C ASP A 295 0.05 -14.87 15.27
N ASP A 296 0.75 -14.69 14.15
CA ASP A 296 2.08 -15.28 13.90
C ASP A 296 3.23 -14.57 14.65
N ASP A 297 3.00 -13.31 15.04
CA ASP A 297 3.99 -12.39 15.60
C ASP A 297 3.26 -11.30 16.39
N ASP A 298 3.47 -11.23 17.69
CA ASP A 298 2.85 -10.23 18.57
C ASP A 298 3.34 -8.80 18.28
N GLU A 299 4.47 -8.64 17.58
CA GLU A 299 5.14 -7.37 17.35
C GLU A 299 5.00 -6.89 15.89
N ASP A 300 4.29 -7.62 15.02
CA ASP A 300 4.11 -7.30 13.61
C ASP A 300 2.63 -7.41 13.16
N ILE A 301 2.34 -6.99 11.94
CA ILE A 301 1.11 -7.32 11.21
C ILE A 301 1.56 -7.92 9.88
N ARG A 302 1.29 -9.20 9.67
CA ARG A 302 1.90 -9.97 8.58
C ARG A 302 0.92 -10.23 7.45
N LEU A 303 1.43 -10.47 6.24
CA LEU A 303 0.63 -11.04 5.15
C LEU A 303 0.84 -12.55 5.10
N ARG A 304 -0.22 -13.31 4.84
CA ARG A 304 -0.17 -14.77 4.82
C ARG A 304 0.59 -15.26 3.58
N ASP A 305 1.70 -15.96 3.79
CA ASP A 305 2.54 -16.48 2.71
C ASP A 305 1.96 -17.80 2.15
N GLU A 306 0.89 -17.68 1.36
CA GLU A 306 0.14 -18.80 0.77
C GLU A 306 1.04 -19.78 0.00
N ALA A 307 2.09 -19.27 -0.66
CA ALA A 307 3.06 -20.05 -1.42
C ALA A 307 3.87 -21.05 -0.56
N ASN A 308 3.96 -20.83 0.76
CA ASN A 308 4.76 -21.66 1.67
C ASN A 308 3.92 -22.53 2.63
N ARG A 309 2.59 -22.44 2.64
CA ARG A 309 1.71 -23.23 3.54
C ARG A 309 1.86 -24.76 3.40
N GLY A 310 2.44 -25.27 2.31
CA GLY A 310 2.55 -26.70 2.03
C GLY A 310 3.95 -27.34 2.20
N SER A 311 5.03 -26.57 2.44
CA SER A 311 6.40 -27.10 2.39
C SER A 311 7.07 -27.22 3.75
N LEU A 312 6.70 -28.25 4.52
CA LEU A 312 7.45 -28.72 5.70
C LEU A 312 8.72 -29.54 5.31
N SER A 313 9.10 -29.54 4.02
CA SER A 313 10.35 -30.12 3.56
C SER A 313 11.54 -29.23 3.97
N LYS A 314 12.71 -29.84 4.25
CA LYS A 314 13.89 -29.14 4.78
C LYS A 314 14.24 -27.90 3.96
N VAL A 315 14.00 -26.71 4.52
CA VAL A 315 14.30 -25.43 3.89
C VAL A 315 15.80 -25.38 3.58
N HIS A 316 16.15 -25.42 2.29
CA HIS A 316 17.54 -25.32 1.85
C HIS A 316 18.16 -24.01 2.35
N LYS A 317 19.42 -24.03 2.80
CA LYS A 317 20.08 -22.87 3.47
C LYS A 317 19.88 -21.54 2.73
N ARG A 318 20.00 -21.52 1.40
CA ARG A 318 19.78 -20.33 0.55
C ARG A 318 18.36 -19.78 0.57
N VAL A 319 17.35 -20.62 0.81
CA VAL A 319 15.95 -20.20 0.92
C VAL A 319 15.71 -19.53 2.26
N ALA A 320 16.26 -20.08 3.35
CA ALA A 320 16.23 -19.42 4.66
C ALA A 320 17.01 -18.09 4.64
N GLU A 321 18.21 -18.06 4.03
CA GLU A 321 18.99 -16.84 3.81
C GLU A 321 18.22 -15.78 3.00
N LEU A 322 17.45 -16.20 1.98
CA LEU A 322 16.57 -15.31 1.22
C LEU A 322 15.39 -14.81 2.05
N GLN A 323 14.73 -15.68 2.80
CA GLN A 323 13.58 -15.36 3.65
C GLN A 323 13.95 -14.42 4.81
N SER A 324 15.19 -14.45 5.28
CA SER A 324 15.74 -13.51 6.27
C SER A 324 16.25 -12.19 5.68
N HIS A 325 16.46 -12.10 4.36
CA HIS A 325 16.92 -10.88 3.72
C HIS A 325 15.76 -9.88 3.51
N ILE A 326 16.01 -8.60 3.77
CA ILE A 326 15.00 -7.53 3.78
C ILE A 326 14.08 -7.51 2.54
N SER A 327 14.61 -7.84 1.35
CA SER A 327 13.85 -7.90 0.09
C SER A 327 12.74 -8.96 0.05
N TYR A 328 12.83 -10.00 0.91
CA TYR A 328 11.75 -10.96 1.13
C TYR A 328 10.85 -10.48 2.26
N CYS A 329 11.45 -10.09 3.39
CA CYS A 329 10.72 -9.68 4.60
C CYS A 329 9.65 -8.60 4.30
N ILE A 330 9.99 -7.57 3.52
CA ILE A 330 9.08 -6.46 3.19
C ILE A 330 7.81 -6.87 2.45
N ARG A 331 7.76 -8.07 1.85
CA ARG A 331 6.57 -8.59 1.16
C ARG A 331 5.51 -9.13 2.11
N TYR A 332 5.90 -9.49 3.34
CA TYR A 332 5.08 -10.25 4.28
C TYR A 332 5.14 -9.75 5.74
N SER A 333 6.08 -8.87 6.09
CA SER A 333 6.24 -8.24 7.39
C SER A 333 6.03 -6.74 7.25
N LEU A 334 5.04 -6.19 7.96
CA LEU A 334 4.77 -4.76 7.92
C LEU A 334 5.86 -3.98 8.65
N ARG A 335 6.40 -4.53 9.75
CA ARG A 335 7.58 -4.01 10.46
C ARG A 335 8.75 -3.84 9.50
N ALA A 336 9.05 -4.87 8.69
CA ALA A 336 10.11 -4.81 7.69
C ALA A 336 9.82 -3.77 6.59
N TYR A 337 8.59 -3.70 6.09
CA TYR A 337 8.22 -2.71 5.07
C TYR A 337 8.27 -1.27 5.58
N ALA A 338 7.69 -1.00 6.76
CA ALA A 338 7.72 0.29 7.42
C ALA A 338 9.15 0.76 7.73
N SER A 339 10.07 -0.16 8.06
CA SER A 339 11.48 0.17 8.33
C SER A 339 12.20 0.82 7.13
N ILE A 340 11.80 0.48 5.89
CA ILE A 340 12.37 1.01 4.65
C ILE A 340 11.46 2.02 3.94
N LEU A 341 10.29 2.35 4.51
CA LEU A 341 9.25 3.12 3.81
C LEU A 341 9.66 4.58 3.53
N TYR A 342 10.58 5.12 4.35
CA TYR A 342 11.07 6.49 4.27
C TYR A 342 12.60 6.53 4.27
N LEU A 343 13.18 7.17 3.25
CA LEU A 343 14.62 7.16 2.96
C LEU A 343 15.46 7.82 4.06
N ARG A 344 14.94 8.92 4.63
CA ARG A 344 15.61 9.74 5.63
C ARG A 344 15.16 9.31 7.03
N LYS A 345 16.12 9.10 7.94
CA LYS A 345 15.84 8.76 9.33
C LYS A 345 15.14 9.93 10.04
N PHE A 346 14.02 9.66 10.70
CA PHE A 346 13.29 10.62 11.52
C PHE A 346 14.09 10.96 12.78
N THR A 347 14.05 12.23 13.19
CA THR A 347 14.79 12.73 14.37
C THR A 347 13.89 13.07 15.57
N LYS A 348 12.59 13.24 15.33
CA LYS A 348 11.56 13.59 16.33
C LYS A 348 10.24 12.84 16.14
N PHE A 349 10.17 11.92 15.18
CA PHE A 349 8.96 11.17 14.83
C PHE A 349 9.24 9.66 14.91
N GLN A 350 8.27 8.88 15.36
CA GLN A 350 8.37 7.42 15.46
C GLN A 350 7.16 6.71 14.83
N ILE A 351 7.41 5.71 13.99
CA ILE A 351 6.39 4.73 13.64
C ILE A 351 6.41 3.66 14.73
N ILE A 352 5.27 3.41 15.37
CA ILE A 352 5.07 2.42 16.42
C ILE A 352 4.10 1.39 15.88
N LEU A 353 4.50 0.12 15.84
CA LEU A 353 3.68 -1.00 15.37
C LEU A 353 3.51 -2.00 16.52
N ARG A 354 2.28 -2.46 16.79
CA ARG A 354 1.99 -3.43 17.87
C ARG A 354 2.70 -3.05 19.20
N GLY A 355 2.43 -1.85 19.69
CA GLY A 355 3.08 -1.26 20.87
C GLY A 355 4.59 -0.95 20.79
N LYS A 356 5.33 -1.39 19.76
CA LYS A 356 6.80 -1.20 19.67
C LYS A 356 7.26 -0.31 18.50
N PRO A 357 8.15 0.68 18.74
CA PRO A 357 8.80 1.45 17.67
C PRO A 357 9.40 0.58 16.57
N VAL A 358 9.34 1.05 15.32
CA VAL A 358 9.97 0.46 14.15
C VAL A 358 11.31 1.15 13.93
N GLU A 359 12.41 0.40 14.03
CA GLU A 359 13.74 0.90 13.67
C GLU A 359 13.84 1.12 12.16
N GLN A 360 14.32 2.28 11.71
CA GLN A 360 14.46 2.59 10.28
C GLN A 360 15.72 1.97 9.68
N PHE A 361 15.50 1.05 8.74
CA PHE A 361 16.54 0.32 8.02
C PHE A 361 16.95 1.07 6.75
N ASN A 362 18.14 1.68 6.76
CA ASN A 362 18.67 2.33 5.56
C ASN A 362 19.45 1.32 4.71
N ILE A 363 18.86 0.91 3.59
CA ILE A 363 19.46 -0.05 2.65
C ILE A 363 20.85 0.41 2.15
N ALA A 364 21.12 1.72 2.08
CA ALA A 364 22.41 2.24 1.61
C ALA A 364 23.55 2.04 2.63
N ASP A 365 23.26 2.07 3.94
CA ASP A 365 24.26 1.86 5.01
C ASP A 365 24.79 0.42 5.03
N GLU A 366 24.02 -0.52 4.48
CA GLU A 366 24.29 -1.96 4.49
C GLU A 366 25.14 -2.44 3.29
N LEU A 367 25.39 -1.58 2.30
CA LEU A 367 26.08 -1.94 1.06
C LEU A 367 27.60 -2.06 1.23
N LYS A 368 28.15 -3.17 0.75
CA LYS A 368 29.60 -3.36 0.55
C LYS A 368 30.07 -2.62 -0.71
N TYR A 369 31.24 -1.99 -0.60
CA TYR A 369 31.90 -1.23 -1.67
C TYR A 369 31.01 -0.16 -2.34
N PRO A 370 30.29 0.68 -1.56
CA PRO A 370 29.31 1.61 -2.11
C PRO A 370 29.97 2.67 -3.00
N LYS A 371 29.31 2.97 -4.12
CA LYS A 371 29.71 3.98 -5.10
C LYS A 371 28.54 4.90 -5.36
N VAL A 372 28.75 6.22 -5.29
CA VAL A 372 27.75 7.20 -5.70
C VAL A 372 27.88 7.47 -7.19
N VAL A 373 26.77 7.40 -7.92
CA VAL A 373 26.67 7.69 -9.35
C VAL A 373 25.62 8.77 -9.55
N ILE A 374 26.02 9.89 -10.14
CA ILE A 374 25.12 11.01 -10.43
C ILE A 374 24.47 10.80 -11.81
N TYR A 375 23.14 10.84 -11.86
CA TYR A 375 22.36 10.95 -13.08
C TYR A 375 21.83 12.39 -13.24
N ARG A 376 21.89 12.92 -14.45
CA ARG A 376 21.21 14.17 -14.83
C ARG A 376 20.20 13.83 -15.95
N PRO A 377 18.88 13.82 -15.68
CA PRO A 377 17.88 13.63 -16.71
C PRO A 377 17.93 14.77 -17.73
N GLN A 378 18.00 14.45 -19.01
CA GLN A 378 17.88 15.45 -20.07
C GLN A 378 16.41 15.86 -20.24
N HIS A 379 16.08 17.03 -19.70
CA HIS A 379 14.74 17.59 -19.66
C HIS A 379 14.54 18.61 -20.82
N ASN A 380 13.39 18.55 -21.50
CA ASN A 380 13.10 19.42 -22.66
C ASN A 380 12.47 20.79 -22.30
N THR A 381 12.32 21.09 -21.01
CA THR A 381 11.70 22.34 -20.51
C THR A 381 12.46 22.88 -19.29
N ALA A 382 12.43 24.20 -19.10
CA ALA A 382 13.32 24.98 -18.25
C ALA A 382 13.07 24.88 -16.72
N ILE A 383 12.85 23.67 -16.21
CA ILE A 383 12.87 23.36 -14.78
C ILE A 383 14.31 22.98 -14.40
N LYS A 384 14.75 23.38 -13.19
CA LYS A 384 16.15 23.23 -12.71
C LYS A 384 16.69 21.81 -12.90
N GLU A 385 17.99 21.70 -13.19
CA GLU A 385 18.70 20.42 -13.33
C GLU A 385 18.50 19.50 -12.11
N ALA A 386 17.60 18.52 -12.24
CA ALA A 386 17.34 17.54 -11.19
C ALA A 386 18.44 16.47 -11.18
N SER A 387 19.60 16.78 -10.58
CA SER A 387 20.65 15.79 -10.34
C SER A 387 20.18 14.74 -9.34
N VAL A 388 20.17 13.47 -9.78
CA VAL A 388 19.75 12.31 -8.99
C VAL A 388 21.00 11.56 -8.56
N GLU A 389 21.27 11.54 -7.25
CA GLU A 389 22.33 10.72 -6.68
C GLU A 389 21.82 9.29 -6.48
N THR A 390 22.57 8.32 -7.01
CA THR A 390 22.29 6.89 -6.86
C THR A 390 23.46 6.24 -6.13
N THR A 391 23.22 5.75 -4.91
CA THR A 391 24.20 4.91 -4.21
C THR A 391 24.01 3.46 -4.67
N ILE A 392 25.07 2.82 -5.15
CA ILE A 392 25.04 1.44 -5.64
C ILE A 392 26.17 0.62 -5.00
N GLY A 393 25.88 -0.63 -4.65
CA GLY A 393 26.83 -1.50 -3.95
C GLY A 393 26.45 -2.97 -3.99
N PHE A 394 27.28 -3.82 -3.38
CA PHE A 394 26.97 -5.25 -3.18
C PHE A 394 26.25 -5.45 -1.83
N ILE A 395 25.23 -6.29 -1.77
CA ILE A 395 24.65 -6.77 -0.49
C ILE A 395 25.68 -7.60 0.29
N LYS A 396 25.48 -7.74 1.61
CA LYS A 396 26.44 -8.45 2.48
C LYS A 396 26.56 -9.93 2.14
N GLU A 397 25.51 -10.52 1.57
CA GLU A 397 25.34 -11.92 1.20
C GLU A 397 25.84 -12.21 -0.23
N ALA A 398 26.31 -11.21 -0.98
CA ALA A 398 26.81 -11.41 -2.34
C ALA A 398 28.12 -12.24 -2.35
N PRO A 399 28.32 -13.18 -3.29
CA PRO A 399 27.43 -13.55 -4.41
C PRO A 399 26.50 -14.75 -4.10
N ALA A 400 26.36 -15.16 -2.83
CA ALA A 400 25.59 -16.35 -2.47
C ALA A 400 24.07 -16.15 -2.64
N LEU A 401 23.59 -14.92 -2.45
CA LEU A 401 22.18 -14.56 -2.57
C LEU A 401 21.86 -13.85 -3.89
N GLY A 402 20.82 -14.32 -4.59
CA GLY A 402 20.40 -13.83 -5.91
C GLY A 402 19.52 -12.57 -5.90
N VAL A 403 19.69 -11.66 -4.94
CA VAL A 403 18.90 -10.43 -4.83
C VAL A 403 19.60 -9.29 -5.57
N SER A 404 18.87 -8.55 -6.41
CA SER A 404 19.40 -7.42 -7.17
C SER A 404 18.31 -6.43 -7.54
N GLY A 405 18.61 -5.13 -7.55
CA GLY A 405 17.69 -4.10 -8.03
C GLY A 405 17.83 -2.76 -7.33
N PHE A 406 17.00 -1.80 -7.74
CA PHE A 406 17.02 -0.44 -7.20
C PHE A 406 15.82 -0.16 -6.29
N ASN A 407 16.08 0.38 -5.11
CA ASN A 407 15.06 0.89 -4.20
C ASN A 407 14.84 2.37 -4.55
N VAL A 408 13.71 2.66 -5.20
CA VAL A 408 13.43 3.99 -5.76
C VAL A 408 12.41 4.70 -4.91
N TYR A 409 12.82 5.84 -4.39
CA TYR A 409 12.04 6.74 -3.54
C TYR A 409 11.61 7.97 -4.34
N HIS A 410 10.56 8.65 -3.88
CA HIS A 410 10.07 9.91 -4.39
C HIS A 410 9.51 10.73 -3.23
N LYS A 411 10.00 11.96 -3.05
CA LYS A 411 9.65 12.88 -1.95
C LYS A 411 9.77 12.16 -0.59
N ASN A 412 10.98 11.66 -0.29
CA ASN A 412 11.33 10.80 0.85
C ASN A 412 10.66 9.39 0.92
N ARG A 413 9.52 9.16 0.25
CA ARG A 413 8.72 7.92 0.33
C ARG A 413 9.19 6.86 -0.68
N LEU A 414 9.33 5.61 -0.23
CA LEU A 414 9.59 4.46 -1.09
C LEU A 414 8.41 4.22 -2.04
N ILE A 415 8.68 4.15 -3.35
CA ILE A 415 7.67 3.80 -4.37
C ILE A 415 7.89 2.39 -4.88
N ARG A 416 9.13 2.04 -5.24
CA ARG A 416 9.45 0.75 -5.87
C ARG A 416 10.65 0.08 -5.19
N PRO A 417 10.43 -0.87 -4.26
CA PRO A 417 11.50 -1.66 -3.66
C PRO A 417 12.11 -2.64 -4.67
N PHE A 418 13.42 -2.86 -4.57
CA PHE A 418 14.20 -3.86 -5.32
C PHE A 418 13.80 -3.98 -6.82
N TRP A 419 13.63 -2.85 -7.52
CA TRP A 419 13.31 -2.83 -8.95
C TRP A 419 14.42 -3.51 -9.74
N LYS A 420 14.12 -4.73 -10.17
CA LYS A 420 14.96 -5.54 -11.04
C LYS A 420 14.91 -4.98 -12.47
N VAL A 421 15.98 -4.31 -12.88
CA VAL A 421 16.16 -3.72 -14.23
C VAL A 421 16.89 -4.66 -15.21
N THR A 422 17.12 -5.90 -14.79
CA THR A 422 17.80 -6.97 -15.54
C THR A 422 16.82 -8.08 -15.91
N SER A 423 16.93 -8.63 -17.11
CA SER A 423 16.08 -9.74 -17.60
C SER A 423 16.00 -10.91 -16.62
N ASP A 424 14.83 -11.55 -16.53
CA ASP A 424 14.66 -12.72 -15.67
C ASP A 424 15.52 -13.93 -16.08
N GLY A 425 15.77 -14.81 -15.12
CA GLY A 425 16.71 -15.94 -15.26
C GLY A 425 18.20 -15.56 -15.30
N THR A 426 18.58 -14.29 -15.49
CA THR A 426 20.00 -13.89 -15.47
C THR A 426 20.62 -13.99 -14.08
N SER A 427 21.92 -14.29 -14.03
CA SER A 427 22.77 -14.15 -12.84
C SER A 427 23.65 -12.88 -12.87
N LYS A 428 23.64 -12.12 -13.98
CA LYS A 428 24.43 -10.89 -14.12
C LYS A 428 23.81 -9.78 -13.28
N GLY A 429 24.57 -9.25 -12.32
CA GLY A 429 24.11 -8.27 -11.35
C GLY A 429 23.57 -8.85 -10.03
N ASN A 430 23.58 -10.17 -9.85
CA ASN A 430 23.11 -10.80 -8.60
C ASN A 430 23.94 -10.35 -7.40
N GLY A 431 23.29 -9.71 -6.43
CA GLY A 431 23.92 -9.09 -5.27
C GLY A 431 24.12 -7.59 -5.41
N VAL A 432 23.91 -6.97 -6.59
CA VAL A 432 23.99 -5.51 -6.76
C VAL A 432 22.66 -4.86 -6.40
N VAL A 433 22.69 -3.99 -5.40
CA VAL A 433 21.54 -3.20 -4.96
C VAL A 433 21.89 -1.72 -5.02
N GLY A 434 20.91 -0.91 -5.42
CA GLY A 434 21.02 0.55 -5.42
C GLY A 434 19.87 1.24 -4.68
N VAL A 435 20.09 2.50 -4.35
CA VAL A 435 19.16 3.39 -3.66
C VAL A 435 19.21 4.77 -4.32
N LEU A 436 18.07 5.36 -4.66
CA LEU A 436 17.96 6.71 -5.23
C LEU A 436 16.62 7.39 -4.93
N GLU A 437 16.61 8.72 -4.93
CA GLU A 437 15.40 9.56 -4.85
C GLU A 437 15.12 10.20 -6.24
N ALA A 438 14.02 9.81 -6.87
CA ALA A 438 13.69 10.10 -8.27
C ALA A 438 12.58 11.17 -8.42
N ASN A 439 12.78 12.35 -7.85
CA ASN A 439 11.80 13.46 -7.78
C ASN A 439 11.47 14.16 -9.12
N PHE A 440 11.67 13.47 -10.24
CA PHE A 440 11.44 13.94 -11.62
C PHE A 440 10.49 13.00 -12.41
N ILE A 441 9.97 11.96 -11.77
CA ILE A 441 8.93 11.07 -12.28
C ILE A 441 7.83 10.95 -11.22
N GLU A 442 6.57 11.10 -11.64
CA GLU A 442 5.44 11.02 -10.72
C GLU A 442 5.04 9.54 -10.46
N PRO A 443 4.70 9.18 -9.21
CA PRO A 443 4.14 7.87 -8.87
C PRO A 443 2.79 7.61 -9.56
N ALA A 444 2.46 6.34 -9.75
CA ALA A 444 1.09 5.92 -10.03
C ALA A 444 0.17 6.18 -8.82
N HIS A 445 -1.15 6.16 -9.03
CA HIS A 445 -2.17 6.49 -8.02
C HIS A 445 -2.03 5.70 -6.70
N ASP A 446 -1.60 4.44 -6.75
CA ASP A 446 -1.41 3.59 -5.56
C ASP A 446 -0.06 3.78 -4.84
N LYS A 447 0.85 4.60 -5.41
CA LYS A 447 2.23 4.83 -4.97
C LYS A 447 3.10 3.55 -4.89
N GLN A 448 2.78 2.50 -5.66
CA GLN A 448 3.55 1.23 -5.69
C GLN A 448 4.37 1.04 -7.00
N ASP A 449 4.13 1.88 -8.01
CA ASP A 449 4.97 2.03 -9.20
C ASP A 449 4.93 3.50 -9.67
N PHE A 450 5.59 3.82 -10.78
CA PHE A 450 5.60 5.12 -11.43
C PHE A 450 4.72 5.14 -12.70
N GLU A 451 4.31 6.34 -13.12
CA GLU A 451 3.66 6.50 -14.42
C GLU A 451 4.57 6.06 -15.58
N ARG A 452 4.00 5.32 -16.54
CA ARG A 452 4.72 4.77 -17.72
C ARG A 452 5.02 5.85 -18.77
N SER A 453 5.86 6.79 -18.37
CA SER A 453 6.33 7.94 -19.15
C SER A 453 7.62 7.64 -19.93
N SER A 454 7.99 8.53 -20.85
CA SER A 454 9.30 8.49 -21.50
C SER A 454 10.46 8.70 -20.51
N LEU A 455 10.23 9.39 -19.39
CA LEU A 455 11.20 9.57 -18.31
C LEU A 455 11.41 8.27 -17.51
N PHE A 456 10.36 7.50 -17.25
CA PHE A 456 10.44 6.17 -16.64
C PHE A 456 11.32 5.22 -17.47
N ILE A 457 11.07 5.12 -18.79
CA ILE A 457 11.85 4.24 -19.69
C ILE A 457 13.32 4.67 -19.75
N ARG A 458 13.59 5.98 -19.77
CA ARG A 458 14.96 6.53 -19.70
C ARG A 458 15.64 6.19 -18.38
N LEU A 459 14.94 6.28 -17.26
CA LEU A 459 15.48 5.89 -15.95
C LEU A 459 15.78 4.39 -15.90
N GLU A 460 14.84 3.52 -16.28
CA GLU A 460 15.04 2.06 -16.30
C GLU A 460 16.27 1.67 -17.13
N THR A 461 16.40 2.25 -18.33
CA THR A 461 17.56 2.06 -19.21
C THR A 461 18.86 2.51 -18.53
N LYS A 462 18.86 3.66 -17.85
CA LYS A 462 20.05 4.18 -17.16
C LYS A 462 20.42 3.37 -15.92
N LEU A 463 19.45 2.94 -15.12
CA LEU A 463 19.64 2.07 -13.96
C LEU A 463 20.24 0.72 -14.39
N LYS A 464 19.72 0.13 -15.47
CA LYS A 464 20.28 -1.08 -16.08
C LYS A 464 21.74 -0.90 -16.48
N GLN A 465 22.07 0.23 -17.12
CA GLN A 465 23.47 0.55 -17.47
C GLN A 465 24.35 0.67 -16.21
N MET A 466 23.93 1.46 -15.21
CA MET A 466 24.68 1.64 -13.95
C MET A 466 24.98 0.32 -13.24
N LEU A 467 23.97 -0.56 -13.14
CA LEU A 467 24.10 -1.87 -12.48
C LEU A 467 25.07 -2.79 -13.22
N MET A 468 25.01 -2.81 -14.56
CA MET A 468 25.93 -3.62 -15.37
C MET A 468 27.35 -3.07 -15.33
N ASP A 469 27.55 -1.75 -15.44
CA ASP A 469 28.87 -1.11 -15.35
C ASP A 469 29.54 -1.39 -14.00
N TYR A 470 28.78 -1.23 -12.90
CA TYR A 470 29.25 -1.50 -11.54
C TYR A 470 29.57 -2.99 -11.31
N TRP A 471 28.68 -3.89 -11.79
CA TRP A 471 28.89 -5.34 -11.70
C TRP A 471 30.16 -5.78 -12.42
N PHE A 472 30.36 -5.36 -13.68
CA PHE A 472 31.55 -5.73 -14.44
C PHE A 472 32.83 -5.25 -13.74
N GLN A 473 32.89 -3.96 -13.36
CA GLN A 473 34.03 -3.37 -12.62
C GLN A 473 34.35 -4.17 -11.35
N GLY A 474 33.34 -4.53 -10.55
CA GLY A 474 33.53 -5.34 -9.34
C GLY A 474 34.01 -6.77 -9.63
N THR A 475 33.48 -7.43 -10.66
CA THR A 475 33.93 -8.79 -11.04
C THR A 475 35.34 -8.84 -11.64
N GLU A 476 35.84 -7.73 -12.20
CA GLU A 476 37.21 -7.64 -12.72
C GLU A 476 38.21 -7.44 -11.58
N HIS A 477 37.96 -6.52 -10.65
CA HIS A 477 38.78 -6.34 -9.46
C HIS A 477 38.87 -7.63 -8.62
N ALA A 478 37.79 -8.42 -8.54
CA ALA A 478 37.80 -9.73 -7.87
C ALA A 478 38.68 -10.77 -8.57
N LYS A 479 38.79 -10.73 -9.91
CA LYS A 479 39.70 -11.60 -10.68
C LYS A 479 41.16 -11.18 -10.52
N GLU A 480 41.46 -9.89 -10.57
CA GLU A 480 42.82 -9.38 -10.37
C GLU A 480 43.33 -9.64 -8.95
N THR A 481 42.46 -9.48 -7.95
CA THR A 481 42.79 -9.77 -6.54
C THR A 481 43.03 -11.27 -6.31
N SER A 482 42.21 -12.15 -6.90
CA SER A 482 42.43 -13.60 -6.78
C SER A 482 43.67 -14.08 -7.56
N CYS A 483 43.94 -13.51 -8.74
CA CYS A 483 45.12 -13.83 -9.54
C CYS A 483 46.44 -13.34 -8.90
N SER A 484 46.43 -12.20 -8.21
CA SER A 484 47.60 -11.70 -7.47
C SER A 484 47.88 -12.50 -6.19
N ILE A 485 46.86 -13.11 -5.56
CA ILE A 485 47.03 -14.04 -4.43
C ILE A 485 47.65 -15.37 -4.90
N THR A 486 47.18 -15.96 -6.01
CA THR A 486 47.79 -17.18 -6.56
C THR A 486 49.22 -16.94 -7.05
N CYS A 487 49.51 -15.77 -7.63
CA CYS A 487 50.87 -15.42 -8.04
C CYS A 487 51.86 -15.36 -6.84
N ARG A 488 51.45 -14.78 -5.70
CA ARG A 488 52.28 -14.75 -4.48
C ARG A 488 52.54 -16.15 -3.86
N THR A 489 51.60 -17.08 -4.03
CA THR A 489 51.77 -18.47 -3.55
C THR A 489 52.64 -19.32 -4.49
N CYS A 490 52.72 -18.99 -5.78
CA CYS A 490 53.72 -19.59 -6.67
C CYS A 490 55.14 -19.09 -6.37
N SER A 491 55.34 -17.78 -6.15
CA SER A 491 56.66 -17.18 -5.93
C SER A 491 57.33 -17.55 -4.60
N SER A 492 56.63 -18.26 -3.71
CA SER A 492 57.14 -18.70 -2.39
C SER A 492 57.53 -20.18 -2.32
N TYR A 493 57.44 -20.91 -3.43
CA TYR A 493 57.77 -22.35 -3.51
C TYR A 493 59.08 -22.68 -4.24
N THR A 494 59.84 -21.67 -4.68
CA THR A 494 61.05 -21.85 -5.52
C THR A 494 62.39 -21.61 -4.81
N GLU A 495 62.42 -21.25 -3.52
CA GLU A 495 63.65 -20.92 -2.77
C GLU A 495 63.95 -21.88 -1.62
N THR A 496 63.64 -23.18 -1.73
CA THR A 496 63.91 -24.15 -0.64
C THR A 496 64.31 -25.56 -1.12
N VAL A 497 65.07 -25.65 -2.22
CA VAL A 497 65.77 -26.89 -2.63
C VAL A 497 67.20 -26.57 -3.11
N ALA A 498 68.03 -26.06 -2.20
CA ALA A 498 69.47 -25.87 -2.38
C ALA A 498 70.19 -25.85 -1.02
N GLY A 499 70.59 -27.03 -0.53
CA GLY A 499 71.30 -27.25 0.73
C GLY A 499 71.77 -28.69 0.85
#